data_AF-A0A914DE26-F1
#
_entry.id   AF-A0A914DE26-F1
#
_cell.length_a   1.000
_cell.length_b   1.000
_cell.length_c   1.000
_cell.angle_alpha   90.00
_cell.angle_beta   90.00
_cell.angle_gamma   90.00
#
_symmetry.space_group_name_H-M   'P 1'
#
loop_
_entity.id
_entity.type
_entity.pdbx_description
1 polymer ?
#
loop_
_entity_poly.entity_id
_entity_poly.type
_entity_poly.pdbx_seq_one_letter_code
_entity_poly.pdbx_strand_id
1 'polypeptide(L)'
;MAFKSFGQLTHHPLVVDLTVEENARLKVLYGSHEGFHAIDLDSASIYDIYAPPNNQQQMTPHCIVILPNTNGMQLLLCYDNEGVYVNTYGKVTKNVVLQWGEMPSS
;
A
#
# COMPACT_ATOMS: atom_id res chain seq x y z
N MET A 1 -17.75 -8.34 18.59
CA MET A 1 -16.55 -8.18 17.75
C MET A 1 -15.50 -7.44 18.58
N ALA A 2 -14.26 -7.90 18.62
CA ALA A 2 -13.19 -7.19 19.32
C ALA A 2 -12.61 -6.11 18.39
N PHE A 3 -12.60 -4.85 18.84
CA PHE A 3 -12.02 -3.74 18.09
C PHE A 3 -10.50 -3.75 18.27
N LYS A 4 -9.75 -3.87 17.17
CA LYS A 4 -8.30 -3.64 17.16
C LYS A 4 -8.04 -2.19 16.77
N SER A 5 -7.25 -1.49 17.59
CA SER A 5 -6.92 -0.07 17.39
C SER A 5 -5.41 0.09 17.28
N PHE A 6 -4.95 0.86 16.29
CA PHE A 6 -3.54 1.16 16.06
C PHE A 6 -3.33 2.67 16.18
N GLY A 7 -3.15 3.16 17.43
CA GLY A 7 -3.15 4.60 17.73
C GLY A 7 -1.82 5.32 17.51
N GLN A 8 -0.73 4.61 17.22
CA GLN A 8 0.61 5.19 17.05
C GLN A 8 1.29 4.60 15.82
N LEU A 9 0.76 4.91 14.63
CA LEU A 9 1.42 4.58 13.38
C LEU A 9 2.61 5.53 13.15
N THR A 10 3.74 4.98 12.72
CA THR A 10 4.94 5.76 12.37
C THR A 10 4.62 6.80 11.30
N HIS A 11 3.78 6.42 10.32
CA HIS A 11 3.39 7.28 9.21
C HIS A 11 1.88 7.54 9.25
N HIS A 12 1.50 8.79 9.01
CA HIS A 12 0.09 9.21 8.99
C HIS A 12 -0.64 8.62 7.77
N PRO A 13 -1.72 7.84 7.94
CA PRO A 13 -2.51 7.31 6.82
C PRO A 13 -3.26 8.42 6.06
N LEU A 14 -3.20 8.38 4.74
CA LEU A 14 -3.91 9.28 3.82
C LEU A 14 -4.93 8.53 2.97
N VAL A 15 -4.58 7.32 2.54
CA VAL A 15 -5.48 6.36 1.89
C VAL A 15 -5.40 5.04 2.65
N VAL A 16 -6.52 4.34 2.78
CA VAL A 16 -6.60 3.08 3.54
C VAL A 16 -7.46 2.10 2.75
N ASP A 17 -6.99 0.85 2.68
CA ASP A 17 -7.75 -0.26 2.13
C ASP A 17 -7.52 -1.54 2.97
N LEU A 18 -8.32 -2.58 2.74
CA LEU A 18 -8.22 -3.87 3.40
C LEU A 18 -8.09 -4.96 2.35
N THR A 19 -7.04 -5.77 2.44
CA THR A 19 -6.91 -6.98 1.62
C THR A 19 -7.17 -8.24 2.45
N VAL A 20 -7.77 -9.23 1.79
CA VAL A 20 -7.97 -10.58 2.30
C VAL A 20 -7.07 -11.52 1.51
N GLU A 21 -6.05 -12.05 2.18
CA GLU A 21 -5.11 -13.00 1.59
C GLU A 21 -5.64 -14.45 1.70
N GLU A 22 -4.84 -15.40 1.21
CA GLU A 22 -5.07 -16.82 1.41
C GLU A 22 -5.30 -17.15 2.89
N ASN A 23 -6.13 -18.16 3.15
CA ASN A 23 -6.54 -18.59 4.49
C ASN A 23 -7.27 -17.51 5.31
N ALA A 24 -7.89 -16.53 4.65
CA ALA A 24 -8.63 -15.43 5.28
C ALA A 24 -7.78 -14.53 6.18
N ARG A 25 -6.47 -14.46 5.92
CA ARG A 25 -5.58 -13.54 6.62
C ARG A 25 -5.86 -12.10 6.18
N LEU A 26 -6.09 -11.22 7.14
CA LEU A 26 -6.45 -9.83 6.89
C LEU A 26 -5.24 -8.91 7.05
N LYS A 27 -5.05 -8.00 6.10
CA LYS A 27 -4.09 -6.90 6.22
C LYS A 27 -4.75 -5.58 5.90
N VAL A 28 -4.55 -4.60 6.78
CA VAL A 28 -4.87 -3.20 6.47
C VAL A 28 -3.69 -2.62 5.70
N LEU A 29 -3.97 -2.00 4.57
CA LEU A 29 -3.00 -1.33 3.72
C LEU A 29 -3.24 0.17 3.84
N TYR A 30 -2.18 0.97 3.95
CA TYR A 30 -2.35 2.41 3.92
C TYR A 30 -1.20 3.11 3.20
N GLY A 31 -1.52 4.21 2.50
CA GLY A 31 -0.54 5.12 1.92
C GLY A 31 -0.35 6.33 2.81
N SER A 32 0.88 6.84 2.88
CA SER A 32 1.30 8.05 3.58
C SER A 32 2.15 8.93 2.66
N HIS A 33 2.63 10.07 3.15
CA HIS A 33 3.57 10.92 2.41
C HIS A 33 4.96 10.29 2.19
N GLU A 34 5.28 9.20 2.92
CA GLU A 34 6.59 8.55 2.87
C GLU A 34 6.55 7.18 2.18
N GLY A 35 5.37 6.71 1.78
CA GLY A 35 5.23 5.41 1.11
C GLY A 35 3.92 4.70 1.43
N PHE A 36 3.90 3.40 1.17
CA PHE A 36 2.80 2.50 1.48
C PHE A 36 3.22 1.45 2.49
N HIS A 37 2.27 1.08 3.35
CA HIS A 37 2.48 0.35 4.59
C HIS A 37 1.40 -0.72 4.75
N ALA A 38 1.72 -1.78 5.48
CA ALA A 38 0.78 -2.84 5.84
C ALA A 38 0.72 -3.02 7.36
N ILE A 39 -0.46 -3.38 7.83
CA ILE A 39 -0.70 -3.88 9.18
C ILE A 39 -1.26 -5.28 9.05
N ASP A 40 -0.51 -6.28 9.48
CA ASP A 40 -0.99 -7.65 9.58
C ASP A 40 -1.88 -7.79 10.82
N LEU A 41 -3.16 -8.05 10.62
CA LEU A 41 -4.13 -8.05 11.72
C LEU A 41 -3.97 -9.25 12.64
N ASP A 42 -3.34 -10.34 12.21
CA ASP A 42 -3.11 -11.50 13.07
C ASP A 42 -1.97 -11.24 14.05
N SER A 43 -0.83 -10.76 13.53
CA SER A 43 0.38 -10.49 14.32
C SER A 43 0.43 -9.10 14.94
N ALA A 44 -0.45 -8.19 14.52
CA ALA A 44 -0.40 -6.75 14.80
C ALA A 44 0.93 -6.08 14.38
N SER A 45 1.68 -6.69 13.46
CA SER A 45 2.91 -6.12 12.93
C SER A 45 2.61 -5.05 11.89
N ILE A 46 3.40 -3.97 11.92
CA ILE A 46 3.35 -2.86 10.97
C ILE A 46 4.67 -2.86 10.21
N TYR A 47 4.62 -2.75 8.89
CA TYR A 47 5.81 -2.74 8.04
C TYR A 47 5.58 -2.00 6.72
N ASP A 48 6.67 -1.52 6.12
CA ASP A 48 6.65 -0.81 4.85
C ASP A 48 6.50 -1.81 3.70
N ILE A 49 5.64 -1.49 2.74
CA ILE A 49 5.46 -2.24 1.49
C ILE A 49 6.30 -1.58 0.39
N TYR A 50 6.26 -0.26 0.29
CA TYR A 50 6.93 0.47 -0.77
C TYR A 50 7.26 1.88 -0.33
N ALA A 51 8.49 2.30 -0.58
CA ALA A 51 8.91 3.70 -0.49
C ALA A 51 9.51 4.10 -1.85
N PRO A 52 9.08 5.24 -2.43
CA PRO A 52 9.67 5.73 -3.66
C PRO A 52 11.16 6.06 -3.44
N PRO A 53 12.04 5.87 -4.44
CA PRO A 53 13.48 6.04 -4.28
C PRO A 53 13.91 7.48 -3.94
N ASN A 54 13.08 8.47 -4.24
CA ASN A 54 13.35 9.88 -3.97
C ASN A 54 12.64 10.36 -2.69
N ASN A 55 13.15 9.95 -1.53
CA ASN A 55 12.62 10.37 -0.20
C ASN A 55 12.74 11.89 0.10
N GLN A 56 13.29 12.70 -0.81
CA GLN A 56 13.43 14.14 -0.60
C GLN A 56 12.13 14.92 -0.85
N GLN A 57 11.17 14.33 -1.59
CA GLN A 57 9.85 14.90 -1.81
C GLN A 57 8.79 14.01 -1.16
N GLN A 58 7.81 14.66 -0.51
CA GLN A 58 6.63 13.97 -0.02
C GLN A 58 5.80 13.51 -1.21
N MET A 59 5.53 12.20 -1.29
CA MET A 59 4.63 11.66 -2.31
C MET A 59 3.16 11.89 -1.94
N THR A 60 2.30 11.94 -2.94
CA THR A 60 0.84 11.97 -2.77
C THR A 60 0.25 10.62 -3.13
N PRO A 61 -0.15 9.78 -2.16
CA PRO A 61 -0.81 8.52 -2.48
C PRO A 61 -2.22 8.78 -3.03
N HIS A 62 -2.55 8.13 -4.15
CA HIS A 62 -3.87 8.26 -4.79
C HIS A 62 -4.77 7.05 -4.52
N CYS A 63 -4.28 5.84 -4.76
CA CYS A 63 -5.06 4.63 -4.52
C CYS A 63 -4.19 3.38 -4.33
N ILE A 64 -4.80 2.38 -3.69
CA ILE A 64 -4.27 1.03 -3.55
C ILE A 64 -5.22 0.13 -4.32
N VAL A 65 -4.72 -0.56 -5.35
CA VAL A 65 -5.53 -1.44 -6.18
C VAL A 65 -5.11 -2.88 -5.92
N ILE A 66 -6.00 -3.67 -5.31
CA ILE A 66 -5.80 -5.10 -5.14
C ILE A 66 -6.06 -5.79 -6.48
N LEU A 67 -5.05 -6.48 -7.03
CA LEU A 67 -5.16 -7.06 -8.36
C LEU A 67 -6.05 -8.31 -8.34
N PRO A 68 -6.97 -8.44 -9.32
CA PRO A 68 -7.85 -9.60 -9.40
C PRO A 68 -7.07 -10.89 -9.66
N ASN A 69 -7.60 -12.02 -9.20
CA ASN A 69 -7.02 -13.35 -9.40
C ASN A 69 -5.60 -13.53 -8.79
N THR A 70 -5.29 -12.78 -7.71
CA THR A 70 -3.99 -12.85 -7.03
C THR A 70 -4.08 -13.21 -5.55
N ASN A 71 -5.23 -13.72 -5.11
CA ASN A 71 -5.53 -14.06 -3.70
C ASN A 71 -5.21 -12.90 -2.74
N GLY A 72 -5.51 -11.66 -3.15
CA GLY A 72 -5.26 -10.47 -2.34
C GLY A 72 -3.78 -10.11 -2.15
N MET A 73 -2.84 -10.85 -2.75
CA MET A 73 -1.42 -10.68 -2.48
C MET A 73 -0.72 -9.68 -3.39
N GLN A 74 -1.29 -9.31 -4.54
CA GLN A 74 -0.67 -8.40 -5.50
C GLN A 74 -1.42 -7.07 -5.53
N LEU A 75 -0.66 -5.99 -5.57
CA LEU A 75 -1.12 -4.62 -5.50
C LEU A 75 -0.56 -3.82 -6.67
N LEU A 76 -1.36 -2.88 -7.16
CA LEU A 76 -0.87 -1.70 -7.88
C LEU A 76 -1.03 -0.50 -6.94
N LEU A 77 0.09 0.12 -6.60
CA LEU A 77 0.13 1.32 -5.76
C LEU A 77 0.28 2.54 -6.66
N CYS A 78 -0.66 3.48 -6.58
CA CYS A 78 -0.67 4.70 -7.38
C CYS A 78 -0.35 5.90 -6.51
N TYR A 79 0.66 6.67 -6.87
CA TYR A 79 1.11 7.86 -6.16
C TYR A 79 1.69 8.87 -7.14
N ASP A 80 1.53 10.16 -6.85
CA ASP A 80 1.91 11.25 -7.75
C ASP A 80 1.44 10.95 -9.20
N ASN A 81 2.35 10.95 -10.18
CA ASN A 81 2.05 10.51 -11.53
C ASN A 81 2.56 9.09 -11.85
N GLU A 82 2.82 8.26 -10.84
CA GLU A 82 3.42 6.94 -10.97
C GLU A 82 2.52 5.81 -10.46
N GLY A 83 2.81 4.59 -10.90
CA GLY A 83 2.19 3.36 -10.44
C GLY A 83 3.20 2.21 -10.38
N VAL A 84 3.23 1.48 -9.26
CA VAL A 84 4.16 0.37 -9.06
C VAL A 84 3.42 -0.92 -8.70
N TYR A 85 3.84 -2.02 -9.32
CA TYR A 85 3.35 -3.35 -9.01
C TYR A 85 4.18 -3.99 -7.89
N VAL A 86 3.55 -4.25 -6.75
CA VAL A 86 4.19 -4.88 -5.59
C VAL A 86 3.30 -5.98 -5.03
N ASN A 87 3.87 -6.85 -4.21
CA ASN A 87 3.07 -7.71 -3.35
C ASN A 87 2.88 -7.08 -1.97
N THR A 88 1.98 -7.66 -1.18
CA THR A 88 1.70 -7.26 0.21
C THR A 88 2.86 -7.48 1.20
N TYR A 89 4.02 -7.95 0.72
CA TYR A 89 5.26 -8.13 1.48
C TYR A 89 6.37 -7.18 0.99
N GLY A 90 6.03 -6.22 0.12
CA GLY A 90 6.94 -5.19 -0.39
C GLY A 90 7.88 -5.62 -1.51
N LYS A 91 7.67 -6.80 -2.11
CA LYS A 91 8.43 -7.23 -3.28
C LYS A 91 7.80 -6.66 -4.55
N VAL A 92 8.57 -5.90 -5.32
CA VAL A 92 8.21 -5.47 -6.67
C VAL A 92 7.98 -6.70 -7.56
N THR A 93 6.82 -6.78 -8.21
CA THR A 93 6.42 -7.96 -9.00
C THR A 93 6.46 -7.76 -10.50
N LYS A 94 6.55 -6.50 -10.95
CA LYS A 94 6.90 -6.16 -12.33
C LYS A 94 7.95 -5.05 -12.33
N ASN A 95 9.01 -5.22 -13.12
CA ASN A 95 10.06 -4.21 -13.30
C ASN A 95 9.62 -3.09 -14.26
N VAL A 96 8.38 -2.65 -14.15
CA VAL A 96 7.79 -1.57 -14.94
C VAL A 96 7.11 -0.63 -13.97
N VAL A 97 7.53 0.63 -14.01
CA VAL A 97 6.81 1.74 -13.38
C VAL A 97 5.84 2.28 -14.42
N LEU A 98 4.57 2.38 -14.06
CA LEU A 98 3.59 3.10 -14.86
C LEU A 98 3.77 4.58 -14.59
N GLN A 99 3.69 5.41 -15.64
CA GLN A 99 3.75 6.85 -15.49
C GLN A 99 2.61 7.48 -16.29
N TRP A 100 1.77 8.25 -15.61
CA TRP A 100 0.71 9.03 -16.21
C TRP A 100 1.29 10.32 -16.80
N GLY A 101 0.77 10.72 -17.97
CA GLY A 101 1.22 11.95 -18.65
C GLY A 101 0.82 13.24 -17.94
N GLU A 102 -0.19 13.16 -17.08
CA GLU A 102 -0.68 14.25 -16.24
C GLU A 102 -0.91 13.72 -14.82
N MET A 103 -0.96 14.63 -13.84
CA MET A 103 -1.24 14.24 -12.45
C MET A 103 -2.69 13.76 -12.32
N PRO A 104 -2.95 12.58 -11.74
CA PRO A 104 -4.31 12.10 -11.51
C PRO A 104 -5.09 13.07 -10.62
N SER A 105 -6.34 13.36 -11.00
CA SER A 105 -7.22 14.25 -10.23
C SER A 105 -7.91 13.58 -9.04
N SER A 106 -7.78 12.25 -8.93
CA SER A 106 -8.55 11.35 -8.05
C SER A 106 -10.03 11.22 -8.42
#